data_AF-A0A165AFJ9-F1
#
_entry.id   AF-A0A165AFJ9-F1
#
_cell.length_a   1.000
_cell.length_b   1.000
_cell.length_c   1.000
_cell.angle_alpha   90.00
_cell.angle_beta   90.00
_cell.angle_gamma   90.00
#
_symmetry.space_group_name_H-M   'P 1'
#
loop_
_entity.id
_entity.type
_entity.pdbx_description
1 polymer ?
#
loop_
_entity_poly.entity_id
_entity_poly.type
_entity_poly.pdbx_seq_one_letter_code
_entity_poly.pdbx_strand_id
1 'polypeptide(L)'
;MSWLVLLAWRTGVDVQMISQEAKIGPRRPLVGVHDSFTEPYTPEQCGLVASSTTSVQAAPPIVAAPPPGTLAPSDIVIASSPPATRVPAPATSTPSQPSNLPGMTSHFITFGEQSNGTICGALFLSWTWNVPSKQPSNQFVMEVDITNLGVSQMGLPAPAMIIEHVISSNVSVSDEGILWPKIEVPQGWYVVEGVMNGMSPAVPAQSPPFFIATGNNASCLEATATVTIIPSSSSSQEPSHPRQAHGLNTGALAAVVVSCCLGVIASILAFGLINRVKVREFLPRWIPGSTRPKDRSKYLF
;
A
#
# COMPACT_ATOMS: atom_id res chain seq x y z
N MET A 1 -14.97 -4.44 5.42
CA MET A 1 -13.95 -5.45 5.79
C MET A 1 -12.60 -4.86 6.26
N SER A 2 -12.36 -3.54 6.18
CA SER A 2 -11.02 -2.95 6.38
C SER A 2 -10.60 -2.65 7.84
N TRP A 3 -11.53 -2.49 8.79
CA TRP A 3 -11.19 -2.13 10.18
C TRP A 3 -10.58 -3.26 11.01
N LEU A 4 -10.89 -4.52 10.70
CA LEU A 4 -10.37 -5.68 11.43
C LEU A 4 -8.90 -5.97 11.09
N VAL A 5 -8.46 -5.65 9.87
CA VAL A 5 -7.07 -5.86 9.43
C VAL A 5 -6.12 -4.84 10.06
N LEU A 6 -6.56 -3.58 10.20
CA LEU A 6 -5.80 -2.51 10.87
C LEU A 6 -5.68 -2.71 12.40
N LEU A 7 -6.69 -3.27 13.05
CA LEU A 7 -6.62 -3.63 14.47
C LEU A 7 -5.71 -4.84 14.73
N ALA A 8 -5.66 -5.81 13.82
CA ALA A 8 -4.73 -6.93 13.90
C ALA A 8 -3.26 -6.48 13.76
N TRP A 9 -2.99 -5.51 12.88
CA TRP A 9 -1.64 -4.96 12.69
C TRP A 9 -1.10 -4.19 13.91
N ARG A 10 -1.95 -3.49 14.66
CA ARG A 10 -1.50 -2.64 15.79
C ARG A 10 -1.19 -3.41 17.07
N THR A 11 -1.63 -4.66 17.18
CA THR A 11 -1.49 -5.44 18.42
C THR A 11 -0.27 -6.38 18.45
N GLY A 12 0.49 -6.48 17.34
CA GLY A 12 1.65 -7.37 17.28
C GLY A 12 1.33 -8.84 17.60
N VAL A 13 0.07 -9.23 17.44
CA VAL A 13 -0.37 -10.60 17.67
C VAL A 13 -0.05 -11.40 16.41
N ASP A 14 1.01 -12.19 16.49
CA ASP A 14 1.37 -13.20 15.51
C ASP A 14 0.20 -14.19 15.37
N VAL A 15 -0.63 -14.02 14.34
CA VAL A 15 -1.63 -15.00 13.94
C VAL A 15 -0.89 -16.10 13.19
N GLN A 16 -0.21 -16.98 13.94
CA GLN A 16 0.18 -18.30 13.47
C GLN A 16 -1.11 -19.07 13.17
N MET A 17 -1.56 -18.94 11.93
CA MET A 17 -2.67 -19.71 11.37
C MET A 17 -2.27 -21.18 11.44
N ILE A 18 -2.96 -21.95 12.28
CA ILE A 18 -2.84 -23.39 12.37
C ILE A 18 -3.30 -23.98 11.04
N SER A 19 -2.34 -24.26 10.15
CA SER A 19 -2.56 -25.13 9.00
C SER A 19 -2.78 -26.54 9.52
N GLN A 20 -4.04 -26.96 9.67
CA GLN A 20 -4.36 -28.35 9.89
C GLN A 20 -4.15 -29.12 8.59
N GLU A 21 -3.04 -29.86 8.51
CA GLU A 21 -2.85 -30.90 7.52
C GLU A 21 -3.88 -32.01 7.73
N ALA A 22 -4.95 -31.98 6.92
CA ALA A 22 -5.82 -33.13 6.74
C ALA A 22 -5.05 -34.21 5.96
N LYS A 23 -4.52 -35.18 6.70
CA LYS A 23 -3.86 -36.39 6.18
C LYS A 23 -4.89 -37.29 5.49
N ILE A 24 -5.13 -37.07 4.20
CA ILE A 24 -5.92 -37.95 3.33
C ILE A 24 -5.00 -39.05 2.80
N GLY A 25 -5.36 -40.31 3.11
CA GLY A 25 -4.61 -41.50 2.70
C GLY A 25 -4.62 -41.78 1.19
N PRO A 26 -3.81 -42.76 0.73
CA PRO A 26 -3.44 -42.92 -0.66
C PRO A 26 -4.58 -43.51 -1.49
N ARG A 27 -5.07 -42.74 -2.47
CA ARG A 27 -5.91 -43.28 -3.56
C ARG A 27 -5.01 -43.80 -4.69
N ARG A 28 -5.33 -45.02 -5.13
CA ARG A 28 -4.68 -45.75 -6.23
C ARG A 28 -4.71 -44.95 -7.54
N PRO A 29 -3.72 -45.12 -8.43
CA PRO A 29 -3.74 -44.50 -9.75
C PRO A 29 -4.74 -45.24 -10.65
N LEU A 30 -5.75 -44.52 -11.14
CA LEU A 30 -6.53 -44.96 -12.28
C LEU A 30 -5.80 -44.50 -13.54
N VAL A 31 -5.36 -45.50 -14.30
CA VAL A 31 -4.86 -45.40 -15.67
C VAL A 31 -5.96 -44.76 -16.53
N GLY A 32 -5.65 -43.64 -17.16
CA GLY A 32 -6.53 -42.91 -18.07
C GLY A 32 -5.75 -42.29 -19.22
N VAL A 33 -5.64 -43.08 -20.29
CA VAL A 33 -5.54 -42.72 -21.72
C VAL A 33 -5.02 -41.33 -22.06
N HIS A 34 -3.81 -41.31 -22.63
CA HIS A 34 -3.28 -40.24 -23.45
C HIS A 34 -4.12 -40.12 -24.74
N ASP A 35 -4.87 -39.04 -24.90
CA ASP A 35 -5.27 -38.55 -26.23
C ASP A 35 -4.47 -37.29 -26.54
N SER A 36 -3.63 -37.42 -27.56
CA SER A 36 -2.74 -36.38 -28.06
C SER A 36 -3.51 -35.59 -29.11
N PHE A 37 -3.99 -34.40 -28.75
CA PHE A 37 -4.56 -33.48 -29.73
C PHE A 37 -3.52 -32.41 -30.09
N THR A 38 -2.80 -32.68 -31.16
CA THR A 38 -1.91 -31.72 -31.83
C THR A 38 -2.79 -30.77 -32.64
N GLU A 39 -3.01 -29.55 -32.16
CA GLU A 39 -3.57 -28.49 -33.00
C GLU A 39 -2.50 -27.96 -33.97
N PRO A 40 -2.77 -27.92 -35.28
CA PRO A 40 -1.87 -27.33 -36.25
C PRO A 40 -1.97 -25.80 -36.22
N TYR A 41 -0.81 -25.16 -36.05
CA TYR A 41 -0.60 -23.75 -36.36
C TYR A 41 -1.00 -23.44 -37.80
N THR A 42 -2.03 -22.61 -38.00
CA THR A 42 -2.28 -21.91 -39.26
C THR A 42 -1.55 -20.56 -39.24
N PRO A 43 -0.70 -20.24 -40.23
CA PRO A 43 -0.18 -18.89 -40.40
C PRO A 43 -1.27 -18.01 -41.02
N GLU A 44 -1.83 -17.08 -40.25
CA GLU A 44 -2.69 -16.04 -40.81
C GLU A 44 -1.90 -15.17 -41.77
N GLN A 45 -2.43 -15.12 -42.99
CA GLN A 45 -1.96 -14.37 -44.13
C GLN A 45 -2.05 -12.87 -43.89
N CYS A 46 -1.04 -12.17 -44.40
CA CYS A 46 -1.05 -10.75 -44.70
C CYS A 46 -2.33 -10.32 -45.44
N GLY A 47 -3.23 -9.64 -44.74
CA GLY A 47 -4.31 -8.84 -45.32
C GLY A 47 -3.93 -7.37 -45.31
N LEU A 48 -3.34 -6.88 -46.40
CA LEU A 48 -3.23 -5.45 -46.70
C LEU A 48 -4.64 -4.88 -46.91
N VAL A 49 -5.22 -4.26 -45.89
CA VAL A 49 -6.35 -3.35 -46.07
C VAL A 49 -5.80 -1.94 -46.08
N ALA A 50 -5.66 -1.40 -47.29
CA ALA A 50 -5.37 0.02 -47.51
C ALA A 50 -6.59 0.84 -47.07
N SER A 51 -6.51 1.46 -45.88
CA SER A 51 -7.44 2.50 -45.46
C SER A 51 -7.00 3.83 -46.05
N SER A 52 -7.56 4.17 -47.21
CA SER A 52 -7.52 5.49 -47.81
C SER A 52 -8.27 6.46 -46.89
N THR A 53 -7.54 7.23 -46.07
CA THR A 53 -8.13 8.33 -45.30
C THR A 53 -7.71 9.63 -45.96
N THR A 54 -8.62 10.19 -46.75
CA THR A 54 -8.50 11.48 -47.42
C THR A 54 -8.50 12.59 -46.36
N SER A 55 -7.34 13.18 -46.06
CA SER A 55 -7.26 14.40 -45.26
C SER A 55 -7.49 15.61 -46.17
N VAL A 56 -8.67 16.23 -46.05
CA VAL A 56 -8.91 17.57 -46.59
C VAL A 56 -8.20 18.55 -45.65
N GLN A 57 -7.04 19.04 -46.08
CA GLN A 57 -6.31 20.12 -45.43
C GLN A 57 -7.02 21.44 -45.74
N ALA A 58 -7.89 21.87 -44.83
CA ALA A 58 -8.42 23.23 -44.82
C ALA A 58 -7.31 24.21 -44.41
N ALA A 59 -7.03 25.16 -45.30
CA ALA A 59 -6.08 26.24 -45.07
C ALA A 59 -6.52 27.13 -43.89
N PRO A 60 -5.61 27.53 -42.98
CA PRO A 60 -5.89 28.62 -42.04
C PRO A 60 -5.88 29.98 -42.78
N PRO A 61 -6.76 30.92 -42.42
CA PRO A 61 -6.75 32.26 -42.98
C PRO A 61 -5.49 33.02 -42.55
N ILE A 62 -4.84 33.62 -43.54
CA ILE A 62 -3.78 34.63 -43.39
C ILE A 62 -4.39 35.82 -42.65
N VAL A 63 -4.10 35.95 -41.35
CA VAL A 63 -4.37 37.17 -40.59
C VAL A 63 -3.13 38.05 -40.66
N ALA A 64 -3.38 39.26 -41.14
CA ALA A 64 -2.42 40.30 -41.46
C ALA A 64 -1.52 40.68 -40.28
N ALA A 65 -0.26 40.95 -40.62
CA ALA A 65 0.74 41.56 -39.76
C ALA A 65 0.30 42.96 -39.25
N PRO A 66 0.49 43.27 -37.96
CA PRO A 66 0.51 44.65 -37.49
C PRO A 66 1.87 45.33 -37.76
N PRO A 67 1.89 46.66 -37.95
CA PRO A 67 3.05 47.42 -38.41
C PRO A 67 4.18 47.55 -37.37
N PRO A 68 5.43 47.78 -37.81
CA PRO A 68 6.54 48.11 -36.92
C PRO A 68 6.44 49.58 -36.50
N GLY A 69 6.21 49.81 -35.22
CA GLY A 69 6.02 51.16 -34.68
C GLY A 69 6.54 51.31 -33.25
N THR A 70 7.67 52.01 -33.16
CA THR A 70 7.96 53.00 -32.12
C THR A 70 8.65 52.52 -30.83
N LEU A 71 9.96 52.76 -30.83
CA LEU A 71 10.82 52.95 -29.67
C LEU A 71 10.26 54.02 -28.73
N ALA A 72 10.17 53.70 -27.44
CA ALA A 72 10.18 54.68 -26.36
C ALA A 72 10.91 54.08 -25.14
N PRO A 73 11.97 54.73 -24.61
CA PRO A 73 12.54 54.38 -23.32
C PRO A 73 11.72 55.07 -22.23
N SER A 74 11.27 54.33 -21.23
CA SER A 74 10.78 54.90 -19.98
C SER A 74 11.43 54.15 -18.84
N ASP A 75 12.31 54.87 -18.17
CA ASP A 75 13.02 54.49 -16.96
C ASP A 75 12.05 53.92 -15.92
N ILE A 76 12.20 52.65 -15.60
CA ILE A 76 11.55 52.05 -14.44
C ILE A 76 12.53 52.12 -13.27
N VAL A 77 12.15 52.95 -12.33
CA VAL A 77 12.75 53.17 -11.01
C VAL A 77 13.01 51.84 -10.30
N ILE A 78 14.29 51.59 -10.02
CA ILE A 78 14.76 50.50 -9.14
C ILE A 78 14.34 50.86 -7.70
N ALA A 79 13.20 50.33 -7.26
CA ALA A 79 12.82 50.35 -5.85
C ALA A 79 13.69 49.33 -5.10
N SER A 80 14.51 49.84 -4.17
CA SER A 80 15.31 49.03 -3.25
C SER A 80 14.44 48.06 -2.46
N SER A 81 14.81 46.78 -2.53
CA SER A 81 14.21 45.69 -1.76
C SER A 81 14.52 45.90 -0.27
N PRO A 82 13.55 45.72 0.65
CA PRO A 82 13.82 45.74 2.08
C PRO A 82 14.69 44.53 2.50
N PRO A 83 15.53 44.68 3.54
CA PRO A 83 16.41 43.63 4.02
C PRO A 83 15.62 42.40 4.48
N ALA A 84 16.03 41.23 4.00
CA ALA A 84 15.46 39.94 4.36
C ALA A 84 15.62 39.67 5.86
N THR A 85 14.52 39.75 6.60
CA THR A 85 14.42 39.23 7.97
C THR A 85 14.57 37.71 7.93
N ARG A 86 15.75 37.20 8.33
CA ARG A 86 16.00 35.77 8.51
C ARG A 86 15.08 35.24 9.62
N VAL A 87 14.04 34.53 9.24
CA VAL A 87 13.27 33.68 10.15
C VAL A 87 14.14 32.45 10.49
N PRO A 88 14.28 32.06 11.77
CA PRO A 88 15.01 30.86 12.16
C PRO A 88 14.41 29.62 11.49
N ALA A 89 15.24 28.83 10.82
CA ALA A 89 14.82 27.57 10.22
C ALA A 89 14.28 26.62 11.30
N PRO A 90 13.10 26.03 11.11
CA PRO A 90 12.58 25.01 12.02
C PRO A 90 13.52 23.80 12.02
N ALA A 91 13.85 23.31 13.22
CA ALA A 91 14.74 22.17 13.41
C ALA A 91 14.15 20.94 12.71
N THR A 92 14.83 20.48 11.66
CA THR A 92 14.53 19.24 10.95
C THR A 92 14.80 18.06 11.89
N SER A 93 13.74 17.46 12.42
CA SER A 93 13.82 16.22 13.19
C SER A 93 14.21 15.09 12.24
N THR A 94 15.46 14.64 12.33
CA THR A 94 15.96 13.50 11.56
C THR A 94 15.18 12.24 11.94
N PRO A 95 14.52 11.54 11.01
CA PRO A 95 13.80 10.32 11.32
C PRO A 95 14.77 9.24 11.79
N SER A 96 14.52 8.69 12.98
CA SER A 96 15.30 7.60 13.56
C SER A 96 15.19 6.37 12.67
N GLN A 97 16.25 6.05 11.95
CA GLN A 97 16.33 4.89 11.09
C GLN A 97 16.26 3.61 11.96
N PRO A 98 15.46 2.59 11.59
CA PRO A 98 15.40 1.34 12.35
C PRO A 98 16.78 0.66 12.39
N SER A 99 17.21 0.29 13.60
CA SER A 99 18.49 -0.37 13.84
C SER A 99 18.49 -1.75 13.19
N ASN A 100 19.30 -1.93 12.14
CA ASN A 100 19.42 -3.17 11.37
C ASN A 100 20.02 -4.28 12.25
N LEU A 101 19.19 -5.24 12.69
CA LEU A 101 19.71 -6.51 13.21
C LEU A 101 20.34 -7.32 12.05
N PRO A 102 21.59 -7.79 12.19
CA PRO A 102 22.24 -8.60 11.17
C PRO A 102 21.62 -10.00 11.14
N GLY A 103 20.87 -10.33 10.09
CA GLY A 103 20.47 -11.72 9.83
C GLY A 103 19.19 -11.95 9.03
N MET A 104 18.32 -10.95 8.89
CA MET A 104 17.13 -11.05 8.03
C MET A 104 17.25 -10.04 6.90
N THR A 105 17.49 -10.51 5.68
CA THR A 105 17.32 -9.71 4.46
C THR A 105 15.82 -9.48 4.25
N SER A 106 15.24 -8.54 5.00
CA SER A 106 13.86 -8.13 4.83
C SER A 106 13.75 -7.24 3.59
N HIS A 107 12.81 -7.57 2.71
CA HIS A 107 12.43 -6.71 1.59
C HIS A 107 11.82 -5.42 2.15
N PHE A 108 12.25 -4.26 1.67
CA PHE A 108 11.64 -3.00 2.07
C PHE A 108 11.56 -2.01 0.90
N ILE A 109 10.56 -1.12 0.98
CA ILE A 109 10.46 0.12 0.22
C ILE A 109 10.39 1.25 1.23
N THR A 110 11.00 2.38 0.91
CA THR A 110 10.89 3.60 1.70
C THR A 110 10.78 4.79 0.76
N PHE A 111 9.66 5.51 0.83
CA PHE A 111 9.49 6.76 0.10
C PHE A 111 10.42 7.84 0.66
N GLY A 112 11.00 8.64 -0.22
CA GLY A 112 11.73 9.85 0.16
C GLY A 112 10.80 10.95 0.69
N GLU A 113 11.38 12.06 1.11
CA GLU A 113 10.62 13.29 1.35
C GLU A 113 10.12 13.84 0.00
N GLN A 114 8.81 14.09 -0.09
CA GLN A 114 8.20 14.63 -1.29
C GLN A 114 8.16 16.16 -1.18
N SER A 115 8.50 16.85 -2.27
CA SER A 115 8.32 18.30 -2.32
C SER A 115 6.84 18.66 -2.35
N ASN A 116 6.49 19.79 -1.75
CA ASN A 116 5.14 20.35 -1.92
C ASN A 116 4.85 20.58 -3.41
N GLY A 117 3.61 20.31 -3.81
CA GLY A 117 3.16 20.42 -5.19
C GLY A 117 2.09 21.50 -5.36
N THR A 118 1.73 21.75 -6.62
CA THR A 118 0.56 22.58 -6.95
C THR A 118 -0.40 21.77 -7.80
N ILE A 119 -1.70 22.04 -7.64
CA ILE A 119 -2.76 21.50 -8.51
C ILE A 119 -2.40 21.73 -9.98
N CYS A 120 -2.59 20.71 -10.81
CA CYS A 120 -2.21 20.65 -12.23
C CYS A 120 -0.70 20.79 -12.53
N GLY A 121 0.15 20.86 -11.50
CA GLY A 121 1.60 20.82 -11.64
C GLY A 121 2.10 19.38 -11.75
N ALA A 122 3.37 19.24 -12.16
CA ALA A 122 4.07 17.98 -12.12
C ALA A 122 4.75 17.78 -10.76
N LEU A 123 4.77 16.55 -10.25
CA LEU A 123 5.45 16.17 -9.01
C LEU A 123 6.27 14.90 -9.26
N PHE A 124 7.52 14.90 -8.83
CA PHE A 124 8.37 13.71 -8.89
C PHE A 124 8.29 12.97 -7.55
N LEU A 125 7.86 11.71 -7.60
CA LEU A 125 7.79 10.85 -6.43
C LEU A 125 9.00 9.94 -6.42
N SER A 126 9.74 9.90 -5.32
CA SER A 126 10.94 9.07 -5.18
C SER A 126 10.83 8.06 -4.05
N TRP A 127 11.43 6.89 -4.24
CA TRP A 127 11.58 5.86 -3.21
C TRP A 127 12.92 5.15 -3.33
N THR A 128 13.31 4.54 -2.23
CA THR A 128 14.42 3.59 -2.19
C THR A 128 13.84 2.21 -1.89
N TRP A 129 14.48 1.18 -2.44
CA TRP A 129 14.05 -0.20 -2.24
C TRP A 129 15.27 -1.08 -2.01
N ASN A 130 15.08 -2.19 -1.31
CA ASN A 130 16.12 -3.18 -1.13
C ASN A 130 15.52 -4.56 -1.23
N VAL A 131 16.00 -5.32 -2.20
CA VAL A 131 15.68 -6.73 -2.38
C VAL A 131 16.99 -7.51 -2.40
N PRO A 132 17.09 -8.65 -1.69
CA PRO A 132 18.26 -9.51 -1.75
C PRO A 132 18.58 -9.85 -3.21
N SER A 133 19.86 -9.71 -3.57
CA SER A 133 20.46 -9.70 -4.93
C SER A 133 20.17 -10.90 -5.84
N LYS A 134 19.37 -11.87 -5.41
CA LYS A 134 19.06 -13.09 -6.16
C LYS A 134 17.81 -12.99 -7.03
N GLN A 135 16.98 -11.96 -6.89
CA GLN A 135 15.81 -11.75 -7.75
C GLN A 135 16.04 -10.62 -8.76
N PRO A 136 15.64 -10.80 -10.03
CA PRO A 136 15.69 -9.74 -11.02
C PRO A 136 14.71 -8.64 -10.63
N SER A 137 15.20 -7.40 -10.56
CA SER A 137 14.45 -6.20 -10.19
C SER A 137 13.20 -5.97 -11.05
N ASN A 138 13.24 -6.43 -12.30
CA ASN A 138 12.19 -6.24 -13.30
C ASN A 138 10.92 -7.07 -13.06
N GLN A 139 10.88 -7.92 -12.03
CA GLN A 139 9.70 -8.71 -11.67
C GLN A 139 8.76 -8.02 -10.69
N PHE A 140 9.24 -6.97 -10.02
CA PHE A 140 8.44 -6.27 -9.01
C PHE A 140 7.78 -5.04 -9.61
N VAL A 141 6.46 -4.99 -9.47
CA VAL A 141 5.65 -3.84 -9.86
C VAL A 141 5.06 -3.22 -8.60
N MET A 142 5.00 -1.90 -8.57
CA MET A 142 4.42 -1.14 -7.47
C MET A 142 3.17 -0.42 -7.95
N GLU A 143 2.12 -0.52 -7.13
CA GLU A 143 0.95 0.34 -7.19
C GLU A 143 1.20 1.54 -6.27
N VAL A 144 1.01 2.75 -6.80
CA VAL A 144 1.29 4.02 -6.12
C VAL A 144 0.01 4.85 -6.10
N ASP A 145 -0.44 5.15 -4.89
CA ASP A 145 -1.67 5.87 -4.60
C ASP A 145 -1.38 7.10 -3.76
N ILE A 146 -2.22 8.12 -3.87
CA ILE A 146 -2.19 9.28 -2.98
C ILE A 146 -3.47 9.33 -2.16
N THR A 147 -3.31 9.59 -0.86
CA THR A 147 -4.44 9.66 0.07
C THR A 147 -4.29 10.79 1.09
N ASN A 148 -5.42 11.31 1.55
CA ASN A 148 -5.49 12.22 2.69
C ASN A 148 -5.91 11.51 3.98
N LEU A 149 -6.06 10.18 3.95
CA LEU A 149 -6.50 9.39 5.09
C LEU A 149 -5.46 9.45 6.23
N GLY A 150 -5.92 9.82 7.43
CA GLY A 150 -5.05 9.88 8.62
C GLY A 150 -4.07 11.06 8.65
N VAL A 151 -4.13 11.97 7.66
CA VAL A 151 -3.25 13.14 7.59
C VAL A 151 -3.92 14.36 8.23
N SER A 152 -3.20 15.09 9.09
CA SER A 152 -3.71 16.32 9.73
C SER A 152 -3.77 17.48 8.73
N GLN A 153 -4.94 18.09 8.60
CA GLN A 153 -5.21 19.16 7.63
C GLN A 153 -5.02 20.56 8.26
N MET A 154 -3.87 20.77 8.90
CA MET A 154 -3.62 21.95 9.73
C MET A 154 -3.90 23.26 8.96
N GLY A 155 -4.80 24.09 9.50
CA GLY A 155 -5.14 25.40 8.94
C GLY A 155 -6.09 25.37 7.74
N LEU A 156 -6.56 24.20 7.31
CA LEU A 156 -7.59 24.03 6.29
C LEU A 156 -8.90 23.54 6.92
N PRO A 157 -10.07 23.88 6.34
CA PRO A 157 -11.30 23.21 6.70
C PRO A 157 -11.13 21.71 6.51
N ALA A 158 -11.67 20.91 7.43
CA ALA A 158 -11.61 19.46 7.31
C ALA A 158 -12.17 19.05 5.93
N PRO A 159 -11.44 18.23 5.16
CA PRO A 159 -11.87 17.85 3.82
C PRO A 159 -13.20 17.12 3.94
N ALA A 160 -14.17 17.54 3.12
CA ALA A 160 -15.50 16.96 3.11
C ALA A 160 -15.51 15.47 2.67
N MET A 161 -14.40 15.00 2.10
CA MET A 161 -14.26 13.66 1.53
C MET A 161 -12.85 13.10 1.72
N ILE A 162 -12.77 11.79 1.95
CA ILE A 162 -11.52 11.04 1.87
C ILE A 162 -11.18 10.89 0.39
N ILE A 163 -9.96 11.25 0.02
CA ILE A 163 -9.46 11.17 -1.35
C ILE A 163 -8.50 10.01 -1.38
N GLU A 164 -8.74 9.09 -2.30
CA GLU A 164 -7.88 7.97 -2.65
C GLU A 164 -7.79 7.98 -4.18
N HIS A 165 -6.59 8.21 -4.70
CA HIS A 165 -6.37 8.38 -6.12
C HIS A 165 -5.15 7.58 -6.57
N VAL A 166 -5.38 6.68 -7.52
CA VAL A 166 -4.33 5.85 -8.10
C VAL A 166 -3.49 6.69 -9.05
N ILE A 167 -2.22 6.90 -8.72
CA ILE A 167 -1.28 7.62 -9.58
C ILE A 167 -0.78 6.68 -10.68
N SER A 168 -0.42 5.45 -10.31
CA SER A 168 -0.02 4.41 -11.26
C SER A 168 -0.14 3.04 -10.62
N SER A 169 -0.67 2.06 -11.36
CA SER A 169 -0.85 0.69 -10.90
C SER A 169 0.27 -0.26 -11.31
N ASN A 170 1.23 0.21 -12.12
CA ASN A 170 2.26 -0.65 -12.71
C ASN A 170 3.56 0.11 -12.92
N VAL A 171 4.22 0.47 -11.82
CA VAL A 171 5.55 1.11 -11.85
C VAL A 171 6.63 0.09 -11.53
N SER A 172 7.74 0.09 -12.26
CA SER A 172 8.86 -0.74 -11.86
C SER A 172 9.45 -0.20 -10.56
N VAL A 173 9.60 -1.06 -9.56
CA VAL A 173 10.23 -0.67 -8.29
C VAL A 173 11.67 -0.20 -8.54
N SER A 174 12.31 -0.71 -9.59
CA SER A 174 13.69 -0.39 -9.97
C SER A 174 13.90 0.99 -10.58
N ASP A 175 12.81 1.69 -10.96
CA ASP A 175 12.90 3.05 -11.51
C ASP A 175 13.23 4.10 -10.43
N GLU A 176 13.14 3.72 -9.13
CA GLU A 176 13.40 4.57 -7.95
C GLU A 176 12.55 5.86 -7.86
N GLY A 177 11.64 6.06 -8.82
CA GLY A 177 10.72 7.17 -8.83
C GLY A 177 9.75 7.15 -10.01
N ILE A 178 8.72 7.98 -9.92
CA ILE A 178 7.79 8.25 -11.02
C ILE A 178 7.50 9.75 -11.10
N LEU A 179 7.45 10.25 -12.33
CA LEU A 179 6.92 11.59 -12.59
C LEU A 179 5.40 11.51 -12.65
N TRP A 180 4.72 12.16 -11.72
CA TRP A 180 3.29 12.41 -11.78
C TRP A 180 3.08 13.74 -12.53
N PRO A 181 2.74 13.72 -13.83
CA PRO A 181 2.81 14.91 -14.67
C PRO A 181 1.78 15.97 -14.31
N LYS A 182 0.69 15.58 -13.65
CA LYS A 182 -0.48 16.42 -13.42
C LYS A 182 -1.18 16.00 -12.13
N ILE A 183 -1.10 16.85 -11.12
CA ILE A 183 -1.76 16.62 -9.83
C ILE A 183 -3.26 16.92 -9.95
N GLU A 184 -4.08 15.88 -9.88
CA GLU A 184 -5.55 15.94 -10.01
C GLU A 184 -6.29 15.77 -8.68
N VAL A 185 -5.67 16.20 -7.58
CA VAL A 185 -6.28 16.23 -6.24
C VAL A 185 -6.44 17.67 -5.75
N PRO A 186 -7.50 18.00 -4.99
CA PRO A 186 -7.71 19.33 -4.45
C PRO A 186 -6.62 19.75 -3.46
N GLN A 187 -6.57 21.03 -3.11
CA GLN A 187 -5.63 21.56 -2.12
C GLN A 187 -5.76 20.85 -0.77
N GLY A 188 -4.63 20.45 -0.18
CA GLY A 188 -4.62 19.74 1.10
C GLY A 188 -3.28 19.09 1.44
N TRP A 189 -3.23 18.45 2.60
CA TRP A 189 -2.13 17.58 3.01
C TRP A 189 -2.39 16.14 2.59
N TYR A 190 -1.37 15.48 2.07
CA TYR A 190 -1.46 14.13 1.55
C TYR A 190 -0.24 13.30 1.93
N VAL A 191 -0.39 11.98 1.82
CA VAL A 191 0.70 11.00 1.83
C VAL A 191 0.59 10.16 0.57
N VAL A 192 1.74 9.71 0.05
CA VAL A 192 1.79 8.69 -0.99
C VAL A 192 1.91 7.33 -0.32
N GLU A 193 1.09 6.39 -0.78
CA GLU A 193 1.16 4.99 -0.41
C GLU A 193 1.64 4.19 -1.61
N GLY A 194 2.50 3.21 -1.35
CA GLY A 194 3.03 2.31 -2.38
C GLY A 194 2.95 0.88 -1.90
N VAL A 195 2.44 -0.01 -2.74
CA VAL A 195 2.35 -1.43 -2.44
C VAL A 195 3.17 -2.21 -3.46
N MET A 196 4.23 -2.88 -3.00
CA MET A 196 5.02 -3.75 -3.86
C MET A 196 4.26 -5.06 -4.11
N ASN A 197 3.84 -5.26 -5.35
CA ASN A 197 3.21 -6.49 -5.83
C ASN A 197 4.27 -7.50 -6.28
N GLY A 198 3.92 -8.80 -6.24
CA GLY A 198 4.83 -9.89 -6.60
C GLY A 198 5.62 -10.50 -5.42
N MET A 199 5.43 -9.98 -4.20
CA MET A 199 5.88 -10.61 -2.96
C MET A 199 4.68 -11.09 -2.13
N SER A 200 4.87 -12.17 -1.39
CA SER A 200 3.90 -12.68 -0.42
C SER A 200 4.55 -12.69 0.96
N PRO A 201 4.16 -11.78 1.87
CA PRO A 201 3.12 -10.75 1.75
C PRO A 201 3.56 -9.54 0.91
N ALA A 202 2.59 -8.75 0.43
CA ALA A 202 2.86 -7.46 -0.19
C ALA A 202 3.53 -6.52 0.83
N VAL A 203 4.48 -5.71 0.37
CA VAL A 203 5.25 -4.80 1.23
C VAL A 203 4.71 -3.38 1.04
N PRO A 204 3.97 -2.83 2.02
CA PRO A 204 3.50 -1.46 1.96
C PRO A 204 4.60 -0.47 2.35
N ALA A 205 4.56 0.71 1.78
CA ALA A 205 5.36 1.86 2.16
C ALA A 205 4.51 3.14 2.09
N GLN A 206 4.84 4.13 2.92
CA GLN A 206 4.15 5.41 2.96
C GLN A 206 5.17 6.55 3.03
N SER A 207 4.90 7.66 2.34
CA SER A 207 5.73 8.86 2.41
C SER A 207 5.44 9.71 3.66
N PRO A 208 6.36 10.61 4.05
CA PRO A 208 6.00 11.72 4.91
C PRO A 208 4.88 12.58 4.30
N PRO A 209 4.06 13.28 5.12
CA PRO A 209 3.05 14.19 4.61
C PRO A 209 3.64 15.36 3.82
N PHE A 210 2.99 15.72 2.72
CA PHE A 210 3.34 16.88 1.88
C PHE A 210 2.08 17.65 1.49
N PHE A 211 2.27 18.91 1.10
CA PHE A 211 1.17 19.83 0.82
C PHE A 211 0.99 20.02 -0.69
N ILE A 212 -0.26 19.90 -1.15
CA ILE A 212 -0.68 20.33 -2.49
C ILE A 212 -1.37 21.68 -2.35
N ALA A 213 -0.78 22.73 -2.92
CA ALA A 213 -1.33 24.08 -2.96
C ALA A 213 -2.20 24.29 -4.20
N THR A 214 -3.14 25.23 -4.13
CA THR A 214 -3.81 25.73 -5.33
C THR A 214 -2.80 26.45 -6.21
N GLY A 215 -2.60 25.95 -7.44
CA GLY A 215 -1.74 26.58 -8.44
C GLY A 215 -2.45 27.72 -9.17
N ASN A 216 -1.85 28.19 -10.26
CA ASN A 216 -2.48 29.20 -11.13
C ASN A 216 -3.65 28.64 -11.96
N ASN A 217 -3.72 27.32 -12.11
CA ASN A 217 -4.73 26.61 -12.87
C ASN A 217 -5.30 25.47 -12.03
N ALA A 218 -6.63 25.33 -12.05
CA ALA A 218 -7.36 24.22 -11.41
C ALA A 218 -8.16 23.38 -12.42
N SER A 219 -8.02 23.65 -13.73
CA SER A 219 -8.78 23.01 -14.81
C SER A 219 -8.58 21.49 -14.90
N CYS A 220 -7.57 20.95 -14.23
CA CYS A 220 -7.34 19.51 -14.14
C CYS A 220 -8.29 18.79 -13.19
N LEU A 221 -8.85 19.49 -12.20
CA LEU A 221 -9.75 18.89 -11.22
C LEU A 221 -11.14 18.61 -11.82
N GLU A 222 -11.50 19.31 -12.89
CA GLU A 222 -12.83 19.24 -13.50
C GLU A 222 -13.10 17.93 -14.27
N ALA A 223 -12.05 17.17 -14.60
CA ALA A 223 -12.19 15.92 -15.35
C ALA A 223 -12.58 14.71 -14.47
N THR A 224 -12.44 14.80 -13.15
CA THR A 224 -12.52 13.63 -12.25
C THR A 224 -13.85 13.54 -11.47
N ALA A 225 -14.88 14.25 -11.94
CA ALA A 225 -16.24 14.12 -11.41
C ALA A 225 -17.08 13.10 -12.21
N THR A 226 -16.53 11.92 -12.44
CA THR A 226 -17.36 10.71 -12.48
C THR A 226 -16.66 9.70 -11.59
N VAL A 227 -16.66 10.00 -10.29
CA VAL A 227 -16.59 8.94 -9.30
C VAL A 227 -17.78 8.06 -9.62
N THR A 228 -17.52 6.97 -10.36
CA THR A 228 -18.41 5.82 -10.36
C THR A 228 -18.45 5.43 -8.90
N ILE A 229 -19.46 5.96 -8.19
CA ILE A 229 -19.98 5.32 -7.01
C ILE A 229 -20.33 3.96 -7.54
N ILE A 230 -19.41 3.00 -7.47
CA ILE A 230 -19.72 1.60 -7.68
C ILE A 230 -20.79 1.41 -6.61
N PRO A 231 -22.09 1.29 -6.96
CA PRO A 231 -23.01 0.80 -5.97
C PRO A 231 -22.37 -0.52 -5.54
N SER A 232 -22.18 -0.73 -4.25
CA SER A 232 -21.77 -2.03 -3.75
C SER A 232 -22.90 -3.02 -4.08
N SER A 233 -23.05 -3.39 -5.35
CA SER A 233 -23.81 -4.50 -5.85
C SER A 233 -22.97 -5.71 -5.54
N SER A 234 -23.08 -6.14 -4.28
CA SER A 234 -22.87 -7.53 -3.93
C SER A 234 -23.84 -8.35 -4.77
N SER A 235 -23.43 -8.74 -5.97
CA SER A 235 -24.09 -9.79 -6.72
C SER A 235 -23.72 -11.12 -6.08
N SER A 236 -24.30 -11.38 -4.91
CA SER A 236 -24.60 -12.75 -4.51
C SER A 236 -25.95 -13.06 -5.13
N GLN A 237 -25.96 -13.79 -6.24
CA GLN A 237 -27.15 -14.50 -6.68
C GLN A 237 -27.45 -15.55 -5.61
N GLU A 238 -28.30 -15.20 -4.66
CA GLU A 238 -28.98 -16.16 -3.79
C GLU A 238 -30.50 -16.05 -4.05
N PRO A 239 -31.23 -17.17 -4.14
CA PRO A 239 -32.58 -17.20 -4.69
C PRO A 239 -33.54 -16.30 -3.91
N SER A 240 -34.34 -15.56 -4.66
CA SER A 240 -35.40 -14.66 -4.20
C SER A 240 -36.22 -15.22 -3.03
N HIS A 241 -35.91 -14.78 -1.82
CA HIS A 241 -36.83 -14.74 -0.69
C HIS A 241 -37.09 -13.28 -0.32
N PRO A 242 -38.36 -12.87 -0.15
CA PRO A 242 -38.71 -11.48 0.11
C PRO A 242 -38.18 -11.03 1.48
N ARG A 243 -37.14 -10.18 1.50
CA ARG A 243 -36.61 -9.58 2.73
C ARG A 243 -37.36 -8.29 3.07
N GLN A 244 -38.25 -8.47 4.03
CA GLN A 244 -38.77 -7.49 4.97
C GLN A 244 -37.61 -6.67 5.59
N ALA A 245 -37.73 -5.35 5.65
CA ALA A 245 -36.76 -4.47 6.27
C ALA A 245 -36.65 -4.78 7.79
N HIS A 246 -35.64 -5.54 8.18
CA HIS A 246 -35.32 -5.76 9.58
C HIS A 246 -34.37 -4.67 10.07
N GLY A 247 -34.92 -3.75 10.88
CA GLY A 247 -34.11 -2.98 11.81
C GLY A 247 -33.22 -3.91 12.62
N LEU A 248 -31.98 -3.49 12.86
CA LEU A 248 -30.98 -4.27 13.59
C LEU A 248 -31.52 -4.59 14.98
N ASN A 249 -32.07 -5.80 15.13
CA ASN A 249 -32.54 -6.31 16.41
C ASN A 249 -31.34 -6.37 17.36
N THR A 250 -31.43 -5.62 18.46
CA THR A 250 -30.47 -5.57 19.57
C THR A 250 -30.01 -6.96 20.05
N GLY A 251 -30.84 -8.00 19.84
CA GLY A 251 -30.50 -9.39 20.11
C GLY A 251 -29.35 -9.97 19.29
N ALA A 252 -29.13 -9.53 18.05
CA ALA A 252 -28.03 -10.02 17.20
C ALA A 252 -26.67 -9.49 17.67
N LEU A 253 -26.62 -8.25 18.15
CA LEU A 253 -25.41 -7.67 18.77
C LEU A 253 -25.07 -8.36 20.08
N ALA A 254 -26.07 -8.73 20.89
CA ALA A 254 -25.84 -9.47 22.14
C ALA A 254 -25.23 -10.86 21.91
N ALA A 255 -25.63 -11.57 20.84
CA ALA A 255 -25.12 -12.91 20.53
C ALA A 255 -23.62 -12.89 20.17
N VAL A 256 -23.14 -11.86 19.48
CA VAL A 256 -21.72 -11.73 19.11
C VAL A 256 -20.86 -11.51 20.35
N VAL A 257 -21.31 -10.69 21.30
CA VAL A 257 -20.57 -10.41 22.53
C VAL A 257 -20.46 -11.66 23.40
N VAL A 258 -21.54 -12.43 23.55
CA VAL A 258 -21.53 -13.68 24.34
C VAL A 258 -20.59 -14.72 23.73
N SER A 259 -20.59 -14.87 22.40
CA SER A 259 -19.69 -15.78 21.69
C SER A 259 -18.21 -15.41 21.90
N CYS A 260 -17.90 -14.11 21.84
CA CYS A 260 -16.53 -13.62 22.04
C CYS A 260 -16.05 -13.87 23.48
N CYS A 261 -16.88 -13.61 24.48
CA CYS A 261 -16.56 -13.88 25.89
C CYS A 261 -16.28 -15.37 26.15
N LEU A 262 -17.10 -16.27 25.59
CA LEU A 262 -16.90 -17.71 25.75
C LEU A 262 -15.59 -18.19 25.08
N GLY A 263 -15.24 -17.64 23.91
CA GLY A 263 -13.99 -17.95 23.22
C GLY A 263 -12.74 -17.54 24.01
N VAL A 264 -12.77 -16.36 24.64
CA VAL A 264 -11.66 -15.88 25.48
C VAL A 264 -11.50 -16.75 26.73
N ILE A 265 -12.60 -17.12 27.39
CA ILE A 265 -12.56 -17.98 28.58
C ILE A 265 -11.99 -19.37 28.24
N ALA A 266 -12.44 -19.97 27.13
CA ALA A 266 -11.92 -21.26 26.67
C ALA A 266 -10.41 -21.20 26.36
N SER A 267 -9.94 -20.09 25.76
CA SER A 267 -8.53 -19.87 25.44
C SER A 267 -7.66 -19.76 26.70
N ILE A 268 -8.12 -19.01 27.72
CA ILE A 268 -7.42 -18.89 29.01
C ILE A 268 -7.32 -20.25 29.71
N LEU A 269 -8.40 -21.04 29.71
CA LEU A 269 -8.41 -22.39 30.30
C LEU A 269 -7.44 -23.33 29.57
N ALA A 270 -7.44 -23.33 28.24
CA ALA A 270 -6.52 -24.14 27.43
C ALA A 270 -5.05 -23.78 27.73
N PHE A 271 -4.72 -22.49 27.76
CA PHE A 271 -3.36 -22.02 28.06
C PHE A 271 -2.93 -22.36 29.50
N GLY A 272 -3.85 -22.24 30.46
CA GLY A 272 -3.62 -22.62 31.86
C GLY A 272 -3.34 -24.11 32.02
N LEU A 273 -4.05 -24.98 31.30
CA LEU A 273 -3.82 -26.42 31.33
C LEU A 273 -2.46 -26.80 30.73
N ILE A 274 -2.09 -26.21 29.59
CA ILE A 274 -0.77 -26.43 28.96
C ILE A 274 0.36 -26.02 29.91
N ASN A 275 0.24 -24.86 30.56
CA ASN A 275 1.24 -24.41 31.53
C ASN A 275 1.33 -25.32 32.76
N ARG A 276 0.22 -25.88 33.23
CA ARG A 276 0.24 -26.85 34.35
C ARG A 276 0.88 -28.19 33.99
N VAL A 277 0.73 -28.66 32.75
CA VAL A 277 1.42 -29.87 32.28
C VAL A 277 2.93 -29.63 32.22
N LYS A 278 3.34 -28.48 31.67
CA LYS A 278 4.77 -28.13 31.53
C LYS A 278 5.50 -27.98 32.88
N VAL A 279 4.81 -27.45 33.90
CA VAL A 279 5.38 -27.32 35.26
C VAL A 279 5.50 -28.68 35.97
N ARG A 280 4.65 -29.66 35.64
CA ARG A 280 4.75 -31.01 36.23
C ARG A 280 5.93 -31.81 35.69
N GLU A 281 6.39 -31.54 34.47
CA GLU A 281 7.58 -32.21 33.92
C GLU A 281 8.90 -31.62 34.40
N PHE A 282 8.88 -30.41 34.97
CA PHE A 282 10.07 -29.72 35.47
C PHE A 282 10.30 -29.83 36.98
N LEU A 283 9.48 -30.59 37.71
CA LEU A 283 9.83 -31.01 39.06
C LEU A 283 10.68 -32.28 38.95
N PRO A 284 12.02 -32.19 39.09
CA PRO A 284 12.83 -33.38 39.18
C PRO A 284 12.28 -34.22 40.32
N ARG A 285 11.91 -35.46 40.00
CA ARG A 285 11.53 -36.49 40.95
C ARG A 285 12.70 -36.63 41.93
N TRP A 286 12.64 -35.89 43.04
CA TRP A 286 13.58 -36.01 44.15
C TRP A 286 13.40 -37.42 44.68
N ILE A 287 14.27 -38.33 44.24
CA ILE A 287 14.42 -39.66 44.83
C ILE A 287 15.16 -39.43 46.16
N PRO A 288 14.49 -39.58 47.32
CA PRO A 288 15.16 -39.49 48.60
C PRO A 288 15.99 -40.78 48.73
N GLY A 289 17.29 -40.69 48.44
CA GLY A 289 18.17 -41.86 48.60
C GLY A 289 19.43 -41.92 47.74
N SER A 290 19.80 -40.89 46.98
CA SER A 290 21.10 -40.91 46.28
C SER A 290 22.21 -40.50 47.24
N THR A 291 22.97 -41.50 47.64
CA THR A 291 24.14 -41.43 48.51
C THR A 291 25.23 -40.52 47.93
N ARG A 292 25.87 -39.78 48.85
CA ARG A 292 26.99 -38.85 48.65
C ARG A 292 27.97 -39.30 47.55
N PRO A 293 28.31 -38.45 46.56
CA PRO A 293 29.57 -38.60 45.86
C PRO A 293 30.70 -38.21 46.82
N LYS A 294 31.39 -39.26 47.24
CA LYS A 294 32.62 -39.21 48.04
C LYS A 294 33.70 -38.51 47.24
N ASP A 295 34.32 -37.53 47.88
CA ASP A 295 35.65 -37.00 47.63
C ASP A 295 36.49 -37.74 46.58
N ARG A 296 36.93 -37.00 45.56
CA ARG A 296 38.28 -37.17 45.04
C ARG A 296 38.87 -35.82 44.66
N SER A 297 39.40 -35.16 45.69
CA SER A 297 40.69 -34.48 45.61
C SER A 297 41.68 -35.41 44.90
N LYS A 298 42.11 -35.04 43.69
CA LYS A 298 43.45 -35.35 43.20
C LYS A 298 43.95 -34.16 42.40
N TYR A 299 44.82 -33.41 43.08
CA TYR A 299 46.03 -32.78 42.56
C TYR A 299 46.43 -33.26 41.16
N LEU A 300 46.83 -32.33 40.30
CA LEU A 300 48.16 -32.31 39.70
C LEU A 300 48.42 -30.94 39.06
N PHE A 301 49.70 -30.60 39.10
CA PHE A 301 50.40 -29.35 38.78
C PHE A 301 50.15 -28.82 37.36
#